data_AF-A0ABD0P254-F1
#
_entry.id   AF-A0ABD0P254-F1
#
_cell.length_a   1.000
_cell.length_b   1.000
_cell.length_c   1.000
_cell.angle_alpha   90.00
_cell.angle_beta   90.00
_cell.angle_gamma   90.00
#
_symmetry.space_group_name_H-M   'P 1'
#
loop_
_entity.id
_entity.type
_entity.pdbx_description
1 polymer ?
#
loop_
_entity_poly.entity_id
_entity_poly.type
_entity_poly.pdbx_seq_one_letter_code
_entity_poly.pdbx_strand_id
1 'polypeptide(L)'
;HGHIKCDLQECPPLDCLDGSIKVKNPGKCCPECTDIVAVVYSKEVNRHCVYDRQRYNHNDHWEVDECTSCSCVYGDVHCQTQRCPTLKCTS
;
A
#
# COMPACT_ATOMS: atom_id res chain seq x y z
N HIS A 1 -44.33 27.59 -24.89
CA HIS A 1 -43.17 27.16 -25.72
C HIS A 1 -41.92 27.29 -24.89
N GLY A 2 -41.33 26.18 -24.43
CA GLY A 2 -40.04 26.18 -23.73
C GLY A 2 -39.06 25.35 -24.54
N HIS A 3 -37.94 25.94 -24.93
CA HIS A 3 -36.83 25.24 -25.55
C HIS A 3 -35.72 25.12 -24.50
N ILE A 4 -35.32 23.89 -24.21
CA ILE A 4 -34.22 23.61 -23.28
C ILE A 4 -32.92 23.72 -24.08
N LYS A 5 -32.16 24.76 -23.75
CA LYS A 5 -30.72 24.98 -24.01
C LYS A 5 -29.84 23.93 -23.34
N CYS A 6 -29.33 22.91 -24.03
CA CYS A 6 -28.25 22.08 -23.51
C CYS A 6 -26.98 22.34 -24.32
N ASP A 7 -25.92 22.77 -23.65
CA ASP A 7 -24.59 22.89 -24.24
C ASP A 7 -23.74 21.71 -23.79
N LEU A 8 -22.97 21.13 -24.71
CA LEU A 8 -22.00 20.09 -24.37
C LEU A 8 -20.84 20.77 -23.64
N GLN A 9 -20.70 20.52 -22.35
CA GLN A 9 -19.53 20.95 -21.61
C GLN A 9 -18.36 19.99 -21.89
N GLU A 10 -17.45 20.42 -22.74
CA GLU A 10 -16.17 19.73 -22.93
C GLU A 10 -15.27 20.01 -21.71
N CYS A 11 -14.69 18.94 -21.16
CA CYS A 11 -13.78 19.09 -20.05
C CYS A 11 -12.39 19.49 -20.55
N PRO A 12 -11.71 20.42 -19.87
CA PRO A 12 -10.34 20.78 -20.22
C PRO A 12 -9.42 19.55 -20.10
N PRO A 13 -8.34 19.48 -20.90
CA PRO A 13 -7.32 18.46 -20.71
C PRO A 13 -6.74 18.59 -19.30
N LEU A 14 -6.74 17.49 -18.56
CA LEU A 14 -6.17 17.41 -17.22
C LEU A 14 -4.89 16.58 -17.29
N ASP A 15 -3.77 17.21 -16.99
CA ASP A 15 -2.47 16.56 -16.75
C ASP A 15 -2.20 16.63 -15.25
N CYS A 16 -2.39 15.50 -14.56
CA CYS A 16 -2.23 15.43 -13.11
C CYS A 16 -0.74 15.26 -12.78
N LEU A 17 -0.25 16.01 -11.79
CA LEU A 17 1.13 15.89 -11.31
C LEU A 17 1.39 14.48 -10.77
N ASP A 18 2.63 14.01 -10.89
CA ASP A 18 3.08 12.71 -10.37
C ASP A 18 2.61 12.49 -8.92
N GLY A 19 1.82 11.43 -8.70
CA GLY A 19 1.24 11.09 -7.39
C GLY A 19 -0.20 11.55 -7.15
N SER A 20 -0.79 12.39 -8.01
CA SER A 20 -2.21 12.74 -7.95
C SER A 20 -3.06 11.89 -8.89
N ILE A 21 -4.27 11.52 -8.47
CA ILE A 21 -5.17 10.68 -9.28
C ILE A 21 -6.36 11.47 -9.84
N LYS A 22 -6.81 11.09 -11.02
CA LYS A 22 -7.98 11.68 -11.68
C LYS A 22 -9.26 11.03 -11.14
N VAL A 23 -10.11 11.79 -10.46
CA VAL A 23 -11.36 11.30 -9.86
C VAL A 23 -12.57 11.99 -10.47
N LYS A 24 -13.63 11.22 -10.72
CA LYS A 24 -14.92 11.74 -11.18
C LYS A 24 -15.90 11.77 -10.01
N ASN A 25 -16.15 12.95 -9.47
CA ASN A 25 -17.06 13.13 -8.34
C ASN A 25 -18.53 13.04 -8.77
N PRO A 26 -19.41 12.42 -7.96
CA PRO A 26 -20.86 12.42 -8.21
C PRO A 26 -21.39 13.85 -8.32
N GLY A 27 -22.16 14.14 -9.38
CA GLY A 27 -22.75 15.47 -9.60
C GLY A 27 -21.82 16.50 -10.26
N LYS A 28 -20.55 16.18 -10.53
CA LYS A 28 -19.65 17.00 -11.34
C LYS A 28 -19.58 16.47 -12.77
N CYS A 29 -19.61 17.38 -13.74
CA CYS A 29 -19.47 17.02 -15.15
C CYS A 29 -18.03 16.58 -15.45
N CYS A 30 -17.05 17.27 -14.88
CA CYS A 30 -15.64 17.06 -15.18
C CYS A 30 -14.89 16.37 -14.04
N PRO A 31 -13.93 15.49 -14.39
CA PRO A 31 -13.02 14.89 -13.42
C PRO A 31 -12.01 15.93 -12.91
N GLU A 32 -11.53 15.74 -11.69
CA GLU A 32 -10.57 16.62 -11.02
C GLU A 32 -9.36 15.78 -10.55
N CYS A 33 -8.16 16.35 -10.58
CA CYS A 33 -7.01 15.72 -9.93
C CYS A 33 -7.19 15.88 -8.42
N THR A 34 -7.02 14.81 -7.67
CA THR A 34 -7.06 14.87 -6.21
C THR A 34 -5.70 14.53 -5.63
N ASP A 35 -5.31 15.30 -4.63
CA ASP A 35 -4.17 15.04 -3.75
C ASP A 35 -4.44 13.87 -2.79
N ILE A 36 -5.41 13.00 -3.11
CA ILE A 36 -5.32 11.61 -2.70
C ILE A 36 -4.12 11.05 -3.48
N VAL A 37 -2.93 11.42 -2.99
CA VAL A 37 -1.80 10.53 -2.88
C VAL A 37 -2.46 9.25 -2.44
N ALA A 38 -2.61 8.30 -3.37
CA ALA A 38 -2.73 6.90 -2.97
C ALA A 38 -1.61 6.78 -1.97
N VAL A 39 -1.90 6.79 -0.65
CA VAL A 39 -0.88 6.87 0.39
C VAL A 39 0.08 5.82 -0.04
N VAL A 40 1.20 6.27 -0.59
CA VAL A 40 2.00 5.34 -1.34
C VAL A 40 2.68 4.67 -0.16
N TYR A 41 2.09 3.58 0.31
CA TYR A 41 2.84 2.38 0.58
C TYR A 41 3.52 1.98 -0.73
N SER A 42 4.26 2.91 -1.37
CA SER A 42 5.23 2.59 -2.36
C SER A 42 6.22 1.83 -1.53
N LYS A 43 6.28 0.56 -1.84
CA LYS A 43 7.34 -0.36 -1.48
C LYS A 43 8.74 0.30 -1.55
N GLU A 44 8.90 1.36 -2.34
CA GLU A 44 10.09 2.19 -2.48
C GLU A 44 10.36 3.18 -1.32
N VAL A 45 9.32 3.72 -0.67
CA VAL A 45 9.46 4.69 0.44
C VAL A 45 9.62 3.96 1.77
N ASN A 46 8.90 2.85 1.98
CA ASN A 46 8.98 2.11 3.22
C ASN A 46 10.11 1.06 3.20
N ARG A 47 11.36 1.52 3.14
CA ARG A 47 12.54 0.63 3.22
C ARG A 47 12.80 0.05 4.61
N HIS A 48 11.98 0.39 5.61
CA HIS A 48 12.23 0.01 7.00
C HIS A 48 11.01 -0.68 7.57
N CYS A 49 11.22 -1.79 8.25
CA CYS A 49 10.17 -2.48 8.98
C CYS A 49 10.11 -1.95 10.42
N VAL A 50 8.93 -2.04 11.02
CA VAL A 50 8.75 -1.80 12.45
C VAL A 50 8.24 -3.08 13.10
N TYR A 51 9.05 -3.67 13.97
CA TYR A 51 8.69 -4.85 14.74
C TYR A 51 8.94 -4.56 16.22
N ASP A 52 7.94 -4.80 17.06
CA ASP A 52 7.95 -4.50 18.50
C ASP A 52 8.47 -3.10 18.86
N ARG A 53 7.99 -2.08 18.15
CA ARG A 53 8.41 -0.66 18.27
C ARG A 53 9.88 -0.39 17.90
N GLN A 54 10.62 -1.39 17.43
CA GLN A 54 11.98 -1.26 16.93
C GLN A 54 11.98 -1.19 15.40
N ARG A 55 12.90 -0.37 14.86
CA ARG A 55 13.06 -0.17 13.41
C ARG A 55 14.15 -1.10 12.88
N TYR A 56 13.85 -1.76 11.76
CA TYR A 56 14.75 -2.64 11.03
C TYR A 56 14.88 -2.15 9.59
N ASN A 57 16.09 -2.16 9.03
CA ASN A 57 16.32 -1.80 7.63
C ASN A 57 15.96 -2.96 6.70
N HIS A 58 15.80 -2.64 5.42
CA HIS A 58 15.69 -3.67 4.39
C HIS A 58 16.90 -4.62 4.44
N ASN A 59 16.61 -5.92 4.39
CA ASN A 59 17.54 -7.04 4.53
C ASN A 59 18.09 -7.26 5.95
N ASP A 60 17.58 -6.56 6.95
CA ASP A 60 17.87 -6.91 8.33
C ASP A 60 17.17 -8.24 8.67
N HIS A 61 17.89 -9.07 9.43
CA HIS A 61 17.43 -10.35 9.95
C HIS A 61 17.62 -10.33 11.47
N TRP A 62 16.62 -10.83 12.21
CA TRP A 62 16.69 -10.94 13.66
C TRP A 62 16.00 -12.20 14.16
N GLU A 63 16.45 -12.69 15.31
CA GLU A 63 15.82 -13.81 16.01
C GLU A 63 14.88 -13.27 17.08
N VAL A 64 13.64 -13.76 17.07
CA VAL A 64 12.63 -13.42 18.08
C VAL A 64 12.74 -14.39 19.26
N ASP A 65 12.97 -15.66 18.96
CA ASP A 65 13.17 -16.74 19.93
C ASP A 65 13.97 -17.88 19.27
N GLU A 66 14.30 -18.93 20.03
CA GLU A 66 15.11 -20.08 19.57
C GLU A 66 14.53 -20.82 18.35
N CYS A 67 13.24 -20.62 18.06
CA CYS A 67 12.54 -21.25 16.95
C CYS A 67 12.09 -20.25 15.89
N THR A 68 12.05 -18.94 16.17
CA THR A 68 11.48 -17.93 15.29
C THR A 68 12.52 -16.93 14.80
N SER A 69 12.75 -16.90 13.49
CA SER A 69 13.57 -15.89 12.81
C SER A 69 12.70 -15.00 11.93
N CYS A 70 13.05 -13.72 11.84
CA CYS A 70 12.34 -12.73 11.03
C CYS A 70 13.30 -11.95 10.13
N SER A 71 12.78 -11.45 9.01
CA SER A 71 13.52 -10.60 8.07
C SER A 71 12.67 -9.44 7.55
N CYS A 72 13.32 -8.33 7.20
CA CYS A 72 12.65 -7.15 6.66
C CYS A 72 12.80 -7.06 5.14
N VAL A 73 11.69 -7.15 4.41
CA VAL A 73 11.65 -7.14 2.95
C VAL A 73 10.78 -5.97 2.48
N TYR A 74 11.41 -4.86 2.10
CA TYR A 74 10.75 -3.65 1.59
C TYR A 74 9.59 -3.15 2.49
N GLY A 75 9.82 -3.10 3.80
CA GLY A 75 8.84 -2.60 4.76
C GLY A 75 7.88 -3.67 5.30
N ASP A 76 7.97 -4.90 4.78
CA ASP A 76 7.19 -6.05 5.23
C ASP A 76 8.05 -6.98 6.11
N VAL A 77 7.48 -7.47 7.21
CA VAL A 77 8.16 -8.36 8.17
C VAL A 77 7.81 -9.80 7.85
N HIS A 78 8.81 -10.60 7.48
CA HIS A 78 8.66 -12.02 7.16
C HIS A 78 9.24 -12.86 8.28
N CYS A 79 8.38 -13.53 9.06
CA CYS A 79 8.80 -14.41 10.16
C CYS A 79 8.57 -15.89 9.83
N GLN A 80 9.55 -16.73 10.18
CA GLN A 80 9.48 -18.17 10.08
C GLN A 80 9.74 -18.79 11.45
N THR A 81 8.76 -19.54 11.95
CA THR A 81 8.91 -20.36 13.16
C THR A 81 9.17 -21.81 12.76
N GLN A 82 10.32 -22.33 13.15
CA GLN A 82 10.66 -23.74 13.04
C GLN A 82 9.78 -24.54 14.00
N ARG A 83 8.99 -25.46 13.46
CA ARG A 83 8.23 -26.43 14.25
C ARG A 83 8.96 -27.75 14.25
N CYS A 84 9.08 -28.37 15.42
CA CYS A 84 9.62 -29.71 15.51
C CYS A 84 8.70 -30.71 14.78
N PRO A 85 9.25 -31.72 14.08
CA PRO A 85 8.45 -32.80 13.53
C PRO A 85 7.70 -33.53 14.64
N THR A 86 6.46 -33.94 14.37
CA THR A 86 5.65 -34.70 15.32
C THR A 86 6.33 -36.03 15.63
N LEU A 87 6.86 -36.17 16.84
CA LEU A 87 7.39 -37.44 17.32
C LEU A 87 6.22 -38.41 17.49
N LYS A 88 6.23 -39.52 16.73
CA LYS A 88 5.34 -40.65 16.98
C LYS A 88 5.97 -41.52 18.06
N CYS A 89 5.41 -41.50 19.26
CA CYS A 89 5.81 -42.42 20.32
C CYS A 89 5.29 -43.83 19.97
N THR A 90 6.18 -44.82 19.97
CA THR A 90 5.78 -46.24 19.93
C THR A 90 5.48 -46.67 21.35
N SER A 91 4.22 -47.06 21.59
CA SER A 91 3.78 -47.68 22.85
C SER A 91 4.28 -49.11 22.99
#